data_AF-A0A8S9JDY4-F1
#
_entry.id   AF-A0A8S9JDY4-F1
#
_cell.length_a   1.000
_cell.length_b   1.000
_cell.length_c   1.000
_cell.angle_alpha   90.00
_cell.angle_beta   90.00
_cell.angle_gamma   90.00
#
_symmetry.space_group_name_H-M   'P 1'
#
loop_
_entity.id
_entity.type
_entity.pdbx_description
1 polymer ?
#
loop_
_entity_poly.entity_id
_entity_poly.type
_entity_poly.pdbx_seq_one_letter_code
_entity_poly.pdbx_strand_id
1 'polypeptide(L)'
;MPASTGQGLQISAQLTRRVGQVFYSMLFENNTQVVVDGFMIQFNKNTFGLATAGPLQIVPLQPGTSASTMLPIVVLQNMPAGPPSSLLQAAVKNNQQPVWVLQR
;
A
#
# COMPACT_ATOMS: atom_id res chain seq x y z
N MET A 1 -8.39 -0.41 -4.54
CA MET A 1 -9.37 -1.19 -3.77
C MET A 1 -10.59 -0.34 -3.53
N PRO A 2 -11.76 -0.71 -4.09
CA PRO A 2 -13.01 0.00 -3.84
C PRO A 2 -13.45 -0.07 -2.37
N ALA A 3 -14.19 0.93 -1.90
CA ALA A 3 -14.71 0.96 -0.52
C ALA A 3 -15.57 -0.26 -0.17
N SER A 4 -16.30 -0.84 -1.14
CA SER A 4 -17.15 -2.01 -0.91
C SER A 4 -16.37 -3.25 -0.47
N THR A 5 -15.17 -3.46 -0.99
CA THR A 5 -14.28 -4.56 -0.58
C THR A 5 -13.39 -4.18 0.59
N GLY A 6 -13.19 -2.88 0.83
CA GLY A 6 -12.45 -2.32 1.95
C GLY A 6 -13.25 -2.03 3.22
N GLN A 7 -14.51 -2.49 3.30
CA GLN A 7 -15.42 -2.21 4.43
C GLN A 7 -15.52 -0.71 4.77
N GLY A 8 -15.58 0.15 3.74
CA GLY A 8 -15.62 1.60 3.87
C GLY A 8 -14.26 2.29 3.73
N LEU A 9 -13.14 1.59 3.87
CA LEU A 9 -11.83 2.14 3.50
C LEU A 9 -11.61 2.01 1.99
N GLN A 10 -11.27 3.10 1.31
CA GLN A 10 -10.84 3.06 -0.08
C GLN A 10 -9.35 3.36 -0.17
N ILE A 11 -8.63 2.56 -0.97
CA ILE A 11 -7.19 2.72 -1.20
C ILE A 11 -6.91 2.72 -2.70
N SER A 12 -6.29 3.79 -3.17
CA SER A 12 -5.78 3.94 -4.54
C SER A 12 -4.27 4.05 -4.48
N ALA A 13 -3.55 3.29 -5.30
CA ALA A 13 -2.09 3.20 -5.17
C ALA A 13 -1.40 2.98 -6.51
N GLN A 14 -0.45 3.81 -6.93
CA GLN A 14 0.25 3.67 -8.21
C GLN A 14 1.77 3.72 -8.03
N LEU A 15 2.50 3.05 -8.92
CA LEU A 15 3.95 3.21 -9.03
C LEU A 15 4.25 4.56 -9.69
N THR A 16 5.13 5.34 -9.09
CA THR A 16 5.57 6.64 -9.64
C THR A 16 7.08 6.75 -9.50
N ARG A 17 7.76 7.32 -10.50
CA ARG A 17 9.20 7.58 -10.46
C ARG A 17 9.46 9.07 -10.34
N ARG A 18 10.26 9.50 -9.36
CA ARG A 18 10.70 10.89 -9.17
C ARG A 18 12.22 10.91 -8.97
N VAL A 19 12.93 11.68 -9.79
CA VAL A 19 14.40 11.88 -9.68
C VAL A 19 15.17 10.55 -9.51
N GLY A 20 14.79 9.53 -10.30
CA GLY A 20 15.44 8.22 -10.27
C GLY A 20 14.96 7.25 -9.17
N GLN A 21 14.21 7.72 -8.17
CA GLN A 21 13.63 6.89 -7.10
C GLN A 21 12.20 6.48 -7.44
N VAL A 22 11.84 5.23 -7.14
CA VAL A 22 10.50 4.68 -7.33
C VAL A 22 9.73 4.73 -6.02
N PHE A 23 8.47 5.14 -6.11
CA PHE A 23 7.55 5.27 -4.99
C PHE A 23 6.26 4.51 -5.27
N TYR A 24 5.64 4.02 -4.20
CA TYR A 24 4.24 3.64 -4.19
C TYR A 24 3.43 4.84 -3.70
N SER A 25 2.85 5.58 -4.65
CA SER A 25 2.02 6.76 -4.38
C SER A 25 0.62 6.29 -4.02
N MET A 26 0.17 6.55 -2.79
CA MET A 26 -1.09 6.03 -2.26
C MET A 26 -2.01 7.16 -1.79
N LEU A 27 -3.32 6.95 -1.96
CA LEU A 27 -4.42 7.74 -1.41
C LEU A 27 -5.32 6.80 -0.61
N PHE A 28 -5.60 7.20 0.63
CA PHE A 28 -6.50 6.51 1.55
C PHE A 28 -7.69 7.42 1.83
N GLU A 29 -8.89 6.88 1.73
CA GLU A 29 -10.15 7.59 1.97
C GLU A 29 -10.97 6.80 2.99
N ASN A 30 -11.23 7.40 4.15
CA ASN A 30 -12.01 6.76 5.21
C ASN A 30 -13.51 7.05 5.03
N ASN A 31 -14.24 6.15 4.40
CA ASN A 31 -15.71 6.19 4.32
C ASN A 31 -16.37 5.31 5.39
N THR A 32 -15.62 4.88 6.42
CA THR A 32 -16.18 4.18 7.58
C THR A 32 -16.82 5.19 8.55
N GLN A 33 -17.47 4.69 9.59
CA GLN A 33 -18.03 5.50 10.68
C GLN A 33 -17.10 5.60 11.91
N VAL A 34 -15.87 5.08 11.81
CA VAL A 34 -14.89 5.06 12.91
C VAL A 34 -13.58 5.70 12.48
N VAL A 35 -12.75 6.09 13.45
CA VAL A 35 -11.35 6.44 13.18
C VAL A 35 -10.60 5.18 12.76
N VAL A 36 -9.83 5.27 11.68
CA VAL A 36 -8.94 4.19 11.22
C VAL A 36 -7.48 4.61 11.37
N ASP A 37 -6.67 3.76 12.00
CA ASP A 37 -5.29 4.07 12.37
C ASP A 37 -4.37 2.85 12.34
N GLY A 38 -3.08 3.06 12.63
CA GLY A 38 -2.11 1.95 12.69
C GLY A 38 -1.86 1.29 11.33
N PHE A 39 -1.92 2.07 10.25
CA PHE A 39 -1.74 1.56 8.89
C PHE A 39 -0.38 0.88 8.71
N MET A 40 -0.40 -0.35 8.18
CA MET A 40 0.78 -1.12 7.83
C MET A 40 0.65 -1.64 6.40
N ILE A 41 1.80 -1.82 5.74
CA ILE A 41 1.89 -2.37 4.40
C ILE A 41 3.06 -3.34 4.30
N GLN A 42 2.87 -4.38 3.50
CA GLN A 42 3.92 -5.31 3.13
C GLN A 42 3.74 -5.72 1.67
N PHE A 43 4.82 -5.72 0.90
CA PHE A 43 4.81 -6.32 -0.43
C PHE A 43 4.99 -7.83 -0.30
N ASN A 44 4.19 -8.58 -1.06
CA ASN A 44 4.46 -10.00 -1.25
C ASN A 44 5.76 -10.16 -2.05
N LYS A 45 6.35 -11.36 -1.98
CA LYS A 45 7.48 -11.72 -2.84
C LYS A 45 7.09 -11.45 -4.30
N ASN A 46 7.94 -10.70 -4.99
CA ASN A 46 7.75 -10.29 -6.37
C ASN A 46 9.08 -10.48 -7.13
N THR A 47 9.01 -10.66 -8.45
CA THR A 47 10.15 -11.07 -9.26
C THR A 47 11.31 -10.06 -9.22
N PHE A 48 11.03 -8.78 -8.98
CA PHE A 48 12.04 -7.74 -8.95
C PHE A 48 12.64 -7.49 -7.56
N GLY A 49 12.26 -8.27 -6.54
CA GLY A 49 12.74 -8.08 -5.18
C GLY A 49 12.34 -6.72 -4.58
N LEU A 50 11.24 -6.12 -5.04
CA LEU A 50 10.76 -4.84 -4.51
C LEU A 50 10.31 -5.00 -3.07
N ALA A 51 10.74 -4.09 -2.21
CA ALA A 51 10.28 -3.96 -0.84
C ALA A 51 10.04 -2.49 -0.50
N THR A 52 9.29 -2.25 0.58
CA THR A 52 9.07 -0.91 1.09
C THR A 52 10.32 -0.46 1.86
N ALA A 53 10.74 0.79 1.67
CA ALA A 53 11.93 1.34 2.34
C ALA A 53 11.69 1.65 3.83
N GLY A 54 10.45 1.56 4.29
CA GLY A 54 10.05 1.89 5.65
C GLY A 54 8.55 1.67 5.88
N PRO A 55 8.04 2.10 7.05
CA PRO A 55 6.61 2.01 7.37
C PRO A 55 5.79 3.09 6.63
N LEU A 56 4.47 2.90 6.57
CA LEU A 56 3.55 3.95 6.11
C LEU A 56 3.59 5.14 7.07
N GLN A 57 3.68 6.34 6.49
CA GLN A 57 3.56 7.59 7.22
C GLN A 57 2.17 8.16 6.93
N ILE A 58 1.17 7.67 7.68
CA ILE A 58 -0.23 8.07 7.57
C ILE A 58 -0.76 8.31 8.98
N VAL A 59 -1.28 9.51 9.21
CA VAL A 59 -1.94 9.87 10.47
C VAL A 59 -3.30 9.16 10.58
N PRO A 60 -3.83 8.94 11.80
CA PRO A 60 -5.19 8.44 11.98
C PRO A 60 -6.20 9.23 11.14
N LEU A 61 -7.08 8.53 10.41
CA LEU A 61 -8.08 9.15 9.54
C LEU A 61 -9.43 9.17 10.24
N GLN A 62 -9.99 10.37 10.40
CA GLN A 62 -11.36 10.57 10.86
C GLN A 62 -12.36 10.12 9.77
N PRO A 63 -13.61 9.74 10.13
CA PRO A 63 -14.67 9.50 9.15
C PRO A 63 -14.80 10.66 8.15
N GLY A 64 -14.88 10.33 6.86
CA GLY A 64 -15.01 11.30 5.77
C GLY A 64 -13.70 12.00 5.36
N THR A 65 -12.55 11.67 5.96
CA THR A 65 -11.26 12.28 5.63
C THR A 65 -10.38 11.40 4.75
N SER A 66 -9.36 12.00 4.15
CA SER A 66 -8.39 11.31 3.32
C SER A 66 -6.95 11.74 3.63
N ALA A 67 -6.00 10.88 3.28
CA ALA A 67 -4.58 11.19 3.31
C ALA A 67 -3.84 10.54 2.14
N SER A 68 -2.78 11.19 1.69
CA SER A 68 -1.88 10.65 0.68
C SER A 68 -0.48 10.46 1.24
N THR A 69 0.24 9.47 0.71
CA THR A 69 1.63 9.22 1.07
C THR A 69 2.42 8.70 -0.13
N MET A 70 3.72 8.97 -0.16
CA MET A 70 4.64 8.42 -1.15
C MET A 70 5.62 7.49 -0.44
N LEU A 71 5.37 6.19 -0.53
CA LEU A 71 6.21 5.20 0.13
C LEU A 71 7.40 4.84 -0.77
N PRO A 72 8.65 5.10 -0.37
CA PRO A 72 9.79 4.77 -1.19
C PRO A 72 9.93 3.25 -1.33
N ILE A 73 10.32 2.80 -2.52
CA ILE A 73 10.57 1.39 -2.82
C ILE A 73 12.07 1.16 -2.97
N VAL A 74 12.55 0.05 -2.42
CA VAL A 74 13.92 -0.45 -2.59
C VAL A 74 13.92 -1.78 -3.33
N VAL A 75 15.04 -2.10 -3.96
CA VAL A 75 15.29 -3.38 -4.64
C VAL A 75 16.21 -4.21 -3.75
N LEU A 76 15.76 -5.37 -3.31
CA LEU A 76 16.56 -6.34 -2.57
C LEU A 76 17.26 -7.28 -3.56
N GLN A 77 18.48 -7.71 -3.22
CA GLN A 77 19.28 -8.58 -4.09
C GLN A 77 18.77 -10.03 -4.16
N ASN A 78 17.85 -10.43 -3.27
CA ASN A 78 17.30 -11.78 -3.23
C ASN A 78 16.07 -11.92 -4.13
N MET A 79 16.28 -11.96 -5.43
CA MET A 79 15.23 -12.15 -6.43
C MET A 79 14.68 -13.60 -6.39
N PRO A 80 13.35 -13.81 -6.38
CA PRO A 80 12.76 -15.14 -6.47
C PRO A 80 13.10 -15.83 -7.80
N ALA A 81 13.28 -17.15 -7.78
CA ALA A 81 13.34 -17.96 -8.99
C ALA A 81 11.96 -18.04 -9.66
N GLY A 82 11.92 -17.97 -11.00
CA GLY A 82 10.69 -18.11 -11.79
C GLY A 82 10.62 -17.15 -12.97
N PRO A 83 9.58 -17.26 -13.81
CA PRO A 83 9.38 -16.33 -14.92
C PRO A 83 9.13 -14.89 -14.39
N PRO A 84 9.60 -13.86 -15.11
CA PRO A 84 9.34 -12.49 -14.73
C PRO A 84 7.85 -12.17 -14.78
N SER A 85 7.36 -11.48 -13.75
CA SER A 85 5.99 -10.98 -13.65
C SER A 85 6.01 -9.52 -13.21
N SER A 86 5.20 -8.69 -13.86
CA SER A 86 4.97 -7.31 -13.45
C SER A 86 3.99 -7.17 -12.28
N LEU A 87 3.35 -8.26 -11.86
CA LEU A 87 2.35 -8.24 -10.79
C LEU A 87 3.01 -7.86 -9.46
N LEU A 88 2.59 -6.73 -8.90
CA LEU A 88 2.93 -6.34 -7.54
C LEU A 88 1.72 -6.51 -6.64
N GLN A 89 1.84 -7.39 -5.64
CA GLN A 89 0.83 -7.56 -4.60
C GLN A 89 1.30 -6.88 -3.32
N ALA A 90 0.42 -6.08 -2.71
CA ALA A 90 0.67 -5.42 -1.44
C ALA A 90 -0.45 -5.73 -0.44
N ALA A 91 -0.09 -6.29 0.70
CA ALA A 91 -0.98 -6.46 1.83
C ALA A 91 -1.01 -5.17 2.66
N VAL A 92 -2.19 -4.62 2.91
CA VAL A 92 -2.42 -3.44 3.75
C VAL A 92 -3.34 -3.81 4.89
N LYS A 93 -3.08 -3.30 6.09
CA LYS A 93 -3.97 -3.43 7.25
C LYS A 93 -4.01 -2.16 8.08
N ASN A 94 -5.02 -2.06 8.93
CA ASN A 94 -5.12 -1.08 10.01
C ASN A 94 -5.53 -1.80 11.30
N ASN A 95 -5.77 -1.07 12.39
CA ASN A 95 -6.13 -1.67 13.67
C ASN A 95 -7.59 -2.15 13.76
N GLN A 96 -8.49 -1.64 12.92
CA GLN A 96 -9.94 -1.86 13.02
C GLN A 96 -10.48 -2.93 12.07
N GLN A 97 -9.74 -3.27 11.02
CA GLN A 97 -10.27 -3.99 9.86
C GLN A 97 -9.29 -5.08 9.39
N PRO A 98 -9.75 -6.07 8.59
CA PRO A 98 -8.91 -7.16 8.11
C PRO A 98 -7.79 -6.68 7.18
N VAL A 99 -6.86 -7.59 6.87
CA VAL A 99 -5.83 -7.36 5.86
C VAL A 99 -6.45 -7.41 4.46
N TRP A 100 -6.14 -6.42 3.63
CA TRP A 100 -6.52 -6.38 2.22
C TRP A 100 -5.32 -6.54 1.30
N VAL A 101 -5.52 -7.17 0.16
CA VAL A 101 -4.48 -7.33 -0.86
C VAL A 101 -4.79 -6.41 -2.05
N LEU A 102 -3.89 -5.48 -2.31
CA LEU A 102 -3.87 -4.64 -3.50
C LEU A 102 -3.05 -5.34 -4.59
N GLN A 103 -3.49 -5.23 -5.84
CA GLN A 103 -2.79 -5.78 -7.00
C GLN A 103 -2.58 -4.67 -8.03
N ARG A 104 -1.38 -4.61 -8.61
CA ARG A 104 -0.99 -3.70 -9.68
C ARG A 104 -0.19 -4.41 -10.76
#